data_AF-A0A382CD44-F1
#
_entry.id   AF-A0A382CD44-F1
#
_cell.length_a   1.000
_cell.length_b   1.000
_cell.length_c   1.000
_cell.angle_alpha   90.00
_cell.angle_beta   90.00
_cell.angle_gamma   90.00
#
_symmetry.space_group_name_H-M   'P 1'
#
loop_
_entity.id
_entity.type
_entity.pdbx_description
1 polymer ?
#
loop_
_entity_poly.entity_id
_entity_poly.type
_entity_poly.pdbx_seq_one_letter_code
_entity_poly.pdbx_strand_id
1 'polypeptide(L)'
;MTQKQTANKQISEIISKASEFSELTDKEVLLLGNYSEDHIDDLCRAASSIRDYGKGRTVTFSPKVFIPLTRLCRDYCGYCTFRVDPDQAEELYMSPEEVLNVAKDGEKLGCTEALFTLGERPEQKYVEAKTWLSTNGYDNTLDYLSAMTELVVQETKLLPHANPGTMTHRELNTLKDSNPS
;
A
#
# COMPACT_ATOMS: atom_id res chain seq x y z
N MET A 1 -26.55 37.94 3.94
CA MET A 1 -26.06 36.58 4.30
C MET A 1 -24.69 36.73 4.94
N THR A 2 -24.40 35.98 6.00
CA THR A 2 -23.05 35.96 6.59
C THR A 2 -22.09 35.22 5.66
N GLN A 3 -20.79 35.47 5.78
CA GLN A 3 -19.75 34.79 4.99
C GLN A 3 -19.84 33.26 5.13
N LYS A 4 -20.21 32.77 6.32
CA LYS A 4 -20.48 31.35 6.61
C LYS A 4 -21.68 30.81 5.84
N GLN A 5 -22.77 31.57 5.72
CA GLN A 5 -23.95 31.17 4.94
C GLN A 5 -23.65 31.08 3.44
N THR A 6 -22.85 32.02 2.92
CA THR A 6 -22.43 32.01 1.51
C THR A 6 -21.54 30.79 1.20
N ALA A 7 -20.59 30.47 2.09
CA ALA A 7 -19.72 29.31 1.94
C ALA A 7 -20.52 27.99 1.97
N ASN A 8 -21.44 27.83 2.93
CA ASN A 8 -22.28 26.63 3.01
C ASN A 8 -23.16 26.46 1.76
N LYS A 9 -23.72 27.55 1.24
CA LYS A 9 -24.51 27.52 0.00
C LYS A 9 -23.67 27.05 -1.19
N GLN A 10 -22.47 27.60 -1.34
CA GLN A 10 -21.56 27.23 -2.43
C GLN A 10 -21.15 25.75 -2.37
N ILE A 11 -20.89 25.22 -1.17
CA ILE A 11 -20.56 23.80 -0.99
C ILE A 11 -21.76 22.92 -1.35
N SER A 12 -22.97 23.30 -0.93
CA SER A 12 -24.21 22.59 -1.28
C SER A 12 -24.44 22.55 -2.80
N GLU A 13 -24.17 23.65 -3.51
CA GLU A 13 -24.25 23.71 -4.98
C GLU A 13 -23.23 22.77 -5.65
N ILE A 14 -22.00 22.71 -5.13
CA ILE A 14 -20.96 21.79 -5.63
C ILE A 14 -21.36 20.32 -5.41
N ILE A 15 -21.92 19.99 -4.23
CA ILE A 15 -22.41 18.63 -3.93
C ILE A 15 -23.57 18.25 -4.87
N SER A 16 -24.50 19.18 -5.13
CA SER A 16 -25.60 18.96 -6.07
C SER A 16 -25.06 18.67 -7.49
N LYS A 17 -24.12 19.48 -7.96
CA LYS A 17 -23.45 19.29 -9.26
C LYS A 17 -22.79 17.91 -9.35
N ALA A 18 -22.06 17.50 -8.31
CA ALA A 18 -21.42 16.19 -8.26
C ALA A 18 -22.44 15.03 -8.29
N SER A 19 -23.58 15.21 -7.61
CA SER A 19 -24.67 14.22 -7.56
C SER A 19 -25.33 13.99 -8.92
N GLU A 20 -25.21 14.95 -9.84
CA GLU A 20 -25.64 14.84 -11.24
C GLU A 20 -24.53 14.24 -12.13
N PHE A 21 -23.49 13.64 -11.55
CA PHE A 21 -22.35 13.04 -12.23
C PHE A 21 -21.54 14.01 -13.10
N SER A 22 -21.64 15.32 -12.81
CA SER A 22 -20.89 16.35 -13.51
C SER A 22 -19.48 16.48 -12.94
N GLU A 23 -18.51 16.72 -13.82
CA GLU A 23 -17.11 16.92 -13.43
C GLU A 23 -16.94 18.19 -12.57
N LEU A 24 -16.15 18.07 -11.51
CA LEU A 24 -15.78 19.18 -10.65
C LEU A 24 -14.41 19.74 -11.08
N THR A 25 -14.30 21.06 -11.10
CA THR A 25 -13.03 21.76 -11.31
C THR A 25 -12.16 21.70 -10.06
N ASP A 26 -10.84 21.86 -10.21
CA ASP A 26 -9.90 21.93 -9.08
C ASP A 26 -10.31 22.95 -8.01
N LYS A 27 -10.87 24.09 -8.44
CA LYS A 27 -11.37 25.13 -7.54
C LYS A 27 -12.58 24.66 -6.72
N GLU A 28 -13.50 23.95 -7.34
CA GLU A 28 -14.68 23.39 -6.66
C GLU A 28 -14.27 22.28 -5.68
N VAL A 29 -13.35 21.40 -6.08
CA VAL A 29 -12.80 20.34 -5.22
C VAL A 29 -12.09 20.93 -4.01
N LEU A 30 -11.27 21.97 -4.20
CA LEU A 30 -10.59 22.66 -3.10
C LEU A 30 -11.58 23.26 -2.09
N LEU A 31 -12.72 23.77 -2.57
CA LEU A 31 -13.76 24.34 -1.70
C LEU A 31 -14.46 23.30 -0.84
N LEU A 32 -14.60 22.04 -1.32
CA LEU A 32 -15.16 20.95 -0.53
C LEU A 32 -14.37 20.67 0.75
N GLY A 33 -13.07 21.00 0.79
CA GLY A 33 -12.25 20.89 2.01
C GLY A 33 -12.71 21.80 3.17
N ASN A 34 -13.58 22.77 2.91
CA ASN A 34 -14.14 23.70 3.91
C ASN A 34 -15.57 23.33 4.33
N TYR A 35 -16.00 22.08 4.14
CA TYR A 35 -17.32 21.62 4.55
C TYR A 35 -17.55 21.78 6.06
N SER A 36 -18.79 22.12 6.45
CA SER A 36 -19.29 21.91 7.81
C SER A 36 -19.94 20.54 7.99
N GLU A 37 -20.07 20.08 9.24
CA GLU A 37 -20.73 18.81 9.61
C GLU A 37 -22.11 18.61 8.96
N ASP A 38 -22.90 19.69 8.82
CA ASP A 38 -24.21 19.67 8.16
C ASP A 38 -24.17 19.11 6.71
N HIS A 39 -23.02 19.14 6.04
CA HIS A 39 -22.88 18.62 4.67
C HIS A 39 -22.46 17.15 4.61
N ILE A 40 -22.08 16.51 5.73
CA ILE A 40 -21.52 15.14 5.71
C ILE A 40 -22.48 14.15 5.06
N ASP A 41 -23.76 14.19 5.43
CA ASP A 41 -24.78 13.30 4.87
C ASP A 41 -24.92 13.48 3.35
N ASP A 42 -24.95 14.74 2.88
CA ASP A 42 -25.10 15.03 1.45
C ASP A 42 -23.83 14.68 0.66
N LEU A 43 -22.64 14.87 1.23
CA LEU A 43 -21.38 14.40 0.66
C LEU A 43 -21.36 12.88 0.52
N CYS A 44 -21.73 12.16 1.58
CA CYS A 44 -21.80 10.70 1.58
C CYS A 44 -22.84 10.19 0.57
N ARG A 45 -24.00 10.85 0.45
CA ARG A 45 -25.01 10.50 -0.55
C ARG A 45 -24.51 10.74 -1.97
N ALA A 46 -23.94 11.90 -2.27
CA ALA A 46 -23.39 12.21 -3.58
C ALA A 46 -22.30 11.21 -3.98
N ALA A 47 -21.33 10.96 -3.09
CA ALA A 47 -20.27 9.98 -3.32
C ALA A 47 -20.82 8.56 -3.53
N SER A 48 -21.83 8.16 -2.75
CA SER A 48 -22.50 6.86 -2.91
C SER A 48 -23.21 6.74 -4.25
N SER A 49 -23.92 7.79 -4.69
CA SER A 49 -24.58 7.82 -6.00
C SER A 49 -23.57 7.70 -7.14
N ILE A 50 -22.45 8.45 -7.07
CA ILE A 50 -21.36 8.38 -8.07
C ILE A 50 -20.77 6.97 -8.11
N ARG A 51 -20.50 6.37 -6.95
CA ARG A 51 -20.00 4.99 -6.83
C ARG A 51 -21.00 4.01 -7.42
N ASP A 52 -22.28 4.10 -7.07
CA ASP A 52 -23.34 3.21 -7.55
C ASP A 52 -23.51 3.31 -9.07
N TYR A 53 -23.43 4.51 -9.63
CA TYR A 53 -23.49 4.73 -11.08
C TYR A 53 -22.28 4.15 -11.83
N GLY A 54 -21.05 4.38 -11.33
CA GLY A 54 -19.84 3.99 -12.04
C GLY A 54 -19.36 2.55 -11.79
N LYS A 55 -19.57 2.02 -10.57
CA LYS A 55 -19.02 0.73 -10.10
C LYS A 55 -20.09 -0.21 -9.54
N GLY A 56 -21.32 0.26 -9.30
CA GLY A 56 -22.36 -0.51 -8.64
C GLY A 56 -22.12 -0.67 -7.14
N ARG A 57 -22.88 -1.58 -6.52
CA ARG A 57 -22.89 -1.75 -5.05
C ARG A 57 -22.09 -2.95 -4.55
N THR A 58 -21.48 -3.71 -5.46
CA THR A 58 -20.69 -4.91 -5.12
C THR A 58 -19.37 -4.49 -4.49
N VAL A 59 -19.12 -4.99 -3.28
CA VAL A 59 -17.82 -4.83 -2.60
C VAL A 59 -16.99 -6.08 -2.86
N THR A 60 -15.83 -5.91 -3.51
CA THR A 60 -14.85 -6.99 -3.74
C THR A 60 -13.71 -6.88 -2.74
N PHE A 61 -13.13 -8.01 -2.33
CA PHE A 61 -11.94 -8.04 -1.49
C PHE A 61 -11.01 -9.19 -1.92
N SER A 62 -9.73 -9.07 -1.60
CA SER A 62 -8.71 -10.10 -1.83
C SER A 62 -8.01 -10.39 -0.49
N PRO A 63 -8.27 -11.56 0.14
CA PRO A 63 -7.67 -11.90 1.42
C PRO A 63 -6.17 -12.13 1.25
N LYS A 64 -5.35 -11.55 2.13
CA LYS A 64 -3.90 -11.57 1.99
C LYS A 64 -3.20 -11.81 3.33
N VAL A 65 -2.06 -12.48 3.29
CA VAL A 65 -1.12 -12.50 4.42
C VAL A 65 -0.16 -11.33 4.34
N PHE A 66 0.41 -10.96 5.48
CA PHE A 66 1.36 -9.85 5.62
C PHE A 66 2.75 -10.41 5.96
N ILE A 67 3.72 -10.18 5.08
CA ILE A 67 5.09 -10.68 5.17
C ILE A 67 6.04 -9.47 5.33
N PRO A 68 6.44 -9.11 6.56
CA PRO A 68 7.35 -8.00 6.83
C PRO A 68 8.81 -8.41 6.54
N LEU A 69 9.14 -8.59 5.26
CA LEU A 69 10.42 -9.15 4.80
C LEU A 69 11.65 -8.49 5.46
N THR A 70 11.59 -7.17 5.66
CA THR A 70 12.50 -6.47 6.58
C THR A 70 11.84 -5.22 7.15
N ARG A 71 12.14 -4.91 8.40
CA ARG A 71 11.72 -3.66 9.05
C ARG A 71 12.80 -2.57 9.00
N LEU A 72 13.94 -2.86 8.39
CA LEU A 72 15.01 -1.88 8.20
C LEU A 72 14.70 -1.00 7.00
N CYS A 73 15.01 0.29 7.09
CA CYS A 73 14.79 1.24 6.01
C CYS A 73 15.89 2.31 6.00
N ARG A 74 16.38 2.71 4.82
CA ARG A 74 17.31 3.85 4.72
C ARG A 74 16.65 5.15 5.17
N ASP A 75 15.37 5.29 4.88
CA ASP A 75 14.60 6.52 5.11
C ASP A 75 14.10 6.65 6.55
N TYR A 76 13.77 7.89 6.92
CA TYR A 76 13.23 8.26 8.23
C TYR A 76 11.98 9.13 8.06
N CYS A 77 10.84 8.48 7.85
CA CYS A 77 9.55 9.17 7.73
C CYS A 77 8.99 9.45 9.13
N GLY A 78 8.70 10.71 9.46
CA GLY A 78 8.27 11.11 10.82
C GLY A 78 6.94 10.49 11.30
N TYR A 79 6.17 9.88 10.40
CA TYR A 79 4.93 9.17 10.71
C TYR A 79 5.09 7.64 10.75
N CYS A 80 6.27 7.09 10.44
CA CYS A 80 6.45 5.65 10.27
C CYS A 80 6.77 4.95 11.59
N THR A 81 5.91 4.02 11.99
CA THR A 81 6.10 3.14 13.16
C THR A 81 6.61 1.75 12.78
N PHE A 82 6.75 1.47 11.49
CA PHE A 82 7.21 0.17 10.98
C PHE A 82 8.74 0.03 11.05
N ARG A 83 9.45 1.12 10.79
CA ARG A 83 10.92 1.11 10.69
C ARG A 83 11.57 0.91 12.05
N VAL A 84 12.62 0.09 12.10
CA VAL A 84 13.49 -0.09 13.28
C VAL A 84 14.96 0.06 12.88
N ASP A 85 15.83 0.38 13.85
CA ASP A 85 17.28 0.29 13.65
C ASP A 85 17.77 -1.17 13.80
N PRO A 86 18.93 -1.53 13.21
CA PRO A 86 19.47 -2.89 13.29
C PRO A 86 19.65 -3.43 14.72
N ASP A 87 20.01 -2.57 15.67
CA ASP A 87 20.21 -2.94 17.09
C ASP A 87 18.90 -3.19 17.84
N GLN A 88 17.77 -2.77 17.27
CA GLN A 88 16.42 -2.98 17.80
C GLN A 88 15.69 -4.13 17.11
N ALA A 89 16.23 -4.64 16.01
CA ALA A 89 15.63 -5.71 15.24
C ALA A 89 16.00 -7.07 15.85
N GLU A 90 15.00 -7.92 16.07
CA GLU A 90 15.24 -9.32 16.42
C GLU A 90 15.94 -10.04 15.26
N GLU A 91 15.47 -9.78 14.04
CA GLU A 91 16.07 -10.24 12.79
C GLU A 91 16.09 -9.13 11.75
N LEU A 92 17.16 -9.09 10.94
CA LEU A 92 17.34 -8.05 9.92
C LEU A 92 16.41 -8.27 8.71
N TYR A 93 16.19 -9.53 8.34
CA TYR A 93 15.27 -9.96 7.29
C TYR A 93 14.62 -11.27 7.71
N MET A 94 13.37 -11.50 7.33
CA MET A 94 12.76 -12.84 7.42
C MET A 94 13.54 -13.81 6.54
N SER A 95 13.76 -15.02 7.04
CA SER A 95 14.33 -16.14 6.29
C SER A 95 13.35 -16.71 5.26
N PRO A 96 13.83 -17.48 4.26
CA PRO A 96 12.95 -18.14 3.29
C PRO A 96 11.94 -19.09 3.94
N GLU A 97 12.34 -19.77 5.03
CA GLU A 97 11.47 -20.68 5.78
C GLU A 97 10.31 -19.92 6.45
N GLU A 98 10.59 -18.78 7.09
CA GLU A 98 9.56 -17.97 7.73
C GLU A 98 8.59 -17.37 6.72
N VAL A 99 9.11 -16.88 5.58
CA VAL A 99 8.29 -16.39 4.47
C VAL A 99 7.32 -17.48 4.00
N LEU A 100 7.83 -18.70 3.77
CA LEU A 100 7.00 -19.82 3.33
C LEU A 100 6.01 -20.29 4.39
N ASN A 101 6.39 -20.27 5.67
CA ASN A 101 5.49 -20.65 6.75
C ASN A 101 4.28 -19.71 6.79
N VAL A 102 4.49 -18.40 6.74
CA VAL A 102 3.40 -17.41 6.67
C VAL A 102 2.56 -17.60 5.40
N ALA A 103 3.18 -17.80 4.25
CA ALA A 103 2.47 -18.00 2.99
C ALA A 103 1.61 -19.28 3.00
N LYS A 104 2.16 -20.42 3.45
CA LYS A 104 1.45 -21.71 3.54
C LYS A 104 0.33 -21.65 4.56
N ASP A 105 0.51 -20.96 5.67
CA ASP A 105 -0.57 -20.76 6.65
C ASP A 105 -1.68 -19.84 6.09
N GLY A 106 -1.30 -18.80 5.35
CA GLY A 106 -2.24 -17.98 4.58
C GLY A 106 -3.07 -18.77 3.58
N GLU A 107 -2.41 -19.60 2.78
CA GLU A 107 -3.08 -20.47 1.81
C GLU A 107 -4.11 -21.40 2.49
N LYS A 108 -3.74 -22.04 3.62
CA LYS A 108 -4.65 -22.89 4.39
C LYS A 108 -5.87 -22.12 4.91
N LEU A 109 -5.71 -20.84 5.22
CA LEU A 109 -6.78 -19.93 5.66
C LEU A 109 -7.59 -19.35 4.50
N GLY A 110 -7.24 -19.67 3.24
CA GLY A 110 -7.96 -19.20 2.05
C GLY A 110 -7.53 -17.80 1.57
N CYS A 111 -6.35 -17.32 1.95
CA CYS A 111 -5.76 -16.14 1.32
C CYS A 111 -5.49 -16.39 -0.17
N THR A 112 -5.51 -15.30 -0.93
CA THR A 112 -5.20 -15.26 -2.37
C THR A 112 -3.89 -14.51 -2.65
N GLU A 113 -3.49 -13.60 -1.76
CA GLU A 113 -2.28 -12.78 -1.92
C GLU A 113 -1.27 -12.97 -0.77
N ALA A 114 0.01 -12.80 -1.09
CA ALA A 114 1.11 -12.67 -0.15
C ALA A 114 1.70 -11.27 -0.23
N LEU A 115 1.32 -10.39 0.71
CA LEU A 115 1.78 -9.00 0.73
C LEU A 115 3.16 -8.90 1.38
N PHE A 116 4.18 -8.68 0.57
CA PHE A 116 5.51 -8.31 1.01
C PHE A 116 5.57 -6.84 1.36
N THR A 117 5.89 -6.54 2.61
CA THR A 117 6.17 -5.18 3.09
C THR A 117 7.57 -5.08 3.61
N LEU A 118 8.27 -4.01 3.25
CA LEU A 118 9.67 -3.85 3.59
C LEU A 118 10.05 -2.37 3.59
N GLY A 119 11.11 -2.04 4.31
CA GLY A 119 11.74 -0.73 4.18
C GLY A 119 12.62 -0.64 2.92
N GLU A 120 12.93 0.59 2.55
CA GLU A 120 13.61 0.92 1.30
C GLU A 120 15.13 0.79 1.46
N ARG A 121 15.74 -0.10 0.66
CA ARG A 121 17.19 -0.29 0.47
C ARG A 121 18.04 -0.05 1.73
N PRO A 122 17.76 -0.72 2.87
CA PRO A 122 18.48 -0.51 4.13
C PRO A 122 19.99 -0.72 4.00
N GLU A 123 20.45 -1.54 3.07
CA GLU A 123 21.87 -1.81 2.77
C GLU A 123 22.67 -0.58 2.33
N GLN A 124 22.00 0.49 1.90
CA GLN A 124 22.65 1.76 1.57
C GLN A 124 23.01 2.58 2.81
N LYS A 125 22.37 2.30 3.95
CA LYS A 125 22.58 3.00 5.21
C LYS A 125 23.27 2.13 6.25
N TYR A 126 22.90 0.85 6.32
CA TYR A 126 23.34 -0.07 7.37
C TYR A 126 24.28 -1.14 6.80
N VAL A 127 25.47 -1.24 7.39
CA VAL A 127 26.47 -2.24 7.02
C VAL A 127 25.98 -3.64 7.39
N GLU A 128 25.20 -3.77 8.45
CA GLU A 128 24.57 -5.00 8.92
C GLU A 128 23.65 -5.58 7.84
N ALA A 129 22.77 -4.74 7.27
CA ALA A 129 21.87 -5.15 6.19
C ALA A 129 22.65 -5.57 4.95
N LYS A 130 23.69 -4.82 4.57
CA LYS A 130 24.56 -5.15 3.44
C LYS A 130 25.29 -6.48 3.64
N THR A 131 25.83 -6.70 4.83
CA THR A 131 26.57 -7.92 5.19
C THR A 131 25.65 -9.13 5.20
N TRP A 132 24.44 -8.97 5.74
CA TRP A 132 23.42 -10.01 5.75
C TRP A 132 23.09 -10.45 4.31
N LEU A 133 22.78 -9.50 3.42
CA LEU A 133 22.45 -9.79 2.03
C LEU A 133 23.60 -10.53 1.32
N SER A 134 24.83 -10.02 1.43
CA SER A 134 25.98 -10.66 0.78
C SER A 134 26.28 -12.06 1.31
N THR A 135 26.08 -12.29 2.62
CA THR A 135 26.28 -13.61 3.25
C THR A 135 25.24 -14.62 2.77
N ASN A 136 24.04 -14.13 2.44
CA ASN A 136 22.95 -14.94 1.90
C ASN A 136 22.93 -14.99 0.36
N GLY A 137 23.92 -14.40 -0.31
CA GLY A 137 24.07 -14.47 -1.77
C GLY A 137 23.27 -13.46 -2.58
N TYR A 138 22.85 -12.34 -1.98
CA TYR A 138 22.09 -11.29 -2.65
C TYR A 138 22.89 -9.97 -2.70
N ASP A 139 22.83 -9.25 -3.81
CA ASP A 139 23.56 -7.97 -3.94
C ASP A 139 22.80 -6.82 -3.28
N ASN A 140 21.47 -6.88 -3.30
CA ASN A 140 20.60 -5.85 -2.71
C ASN A 140 19.25 -6.43 -2.23
N THR A 141 18.49 -5.59 -1.51
CA THR A 141 17.19 -5.96 -0.93
C THR A 141 16.16 -6.41 -1.98
N LEU A 142 16.17 -5.80 -3.17
CA LEU A 142 15.22 -6.14 -4.24
C LEU A 142 15.55 -7.49 -4.89
N ASP A 143 16.82 -7.88 -4.96
CA ASP A 143 17.20 -9.22 -5.41
C ASP A 143 16.66 -10.28 -4.44
N TYR A 144 16.79 -10.02 -3.13
CA TYR A 144 16.23 -10.91 -2.12
C TYR A 144 14.71 -10.97 -2.17
N LEU A 145 14.04 -9.83 -2.34
CA LEU A 145 12.60 -9.77 -2.56
C LEU A 145 12.18 -10.60 -3.78
N SER A 146 12.89 -10.47 -4.91
CA SER A 146 12.61 -11.26 -6.13
C SER A 146 12.62 -12.75 -5.81
N ALA A 147 13.70 -13.23 -5.19
CA ALA A 147 13.83 -14.64 -4.80
C ALA A 147 12.70 -15.10 -3.88
N MET A 148 12.26 -14.27 -2.92
CA MET A 148 11.16 -14.62 -2.02
C MET A 148 9.80 -14.62 -2.70
N THR A 149 9.54 -13.71 -3.63
CA THR A 149 8.32 -13.72 -4.44
C THR A 149 8.25 -14.94 -5.35
N GLU A 150 9.37 -15.29 -6.00
CA GLU A 150 9.49 -16.50 -6.82
C GLU A 150 9.25 -17.77 -5.98
N LEU A 151 9.84 -17.82 -4.79
CA LEU A 151 9.66 -18.93 -3.85
C LEU A 151 8.19 -19.11 -3.46
N VAL A 152 7.47 -18.03 -3.15
CA VAL A 152 6.03 -18.09 -2.81
C VAL A 152 5.20 -18.61 -3.98
N VAL A 153 5.48 -18.18 -5.21
CA VAL A 153 4.78 -18.66 -6.42
C VAL A 153 5.05 -20.14 -6.67
N GLN A 154 6.28 -20.61 -6.43
CA GLN A 154 6.67 -22.01 -6.64
C GLN A 154 6.02 -22.94 -5.61
N GLU A 155 5.86 -22.48 -4.37
CA GLU A 155 5.52 -23.34 -3.22
C GLU A 155 4.08 -23.20 -2.74
N THR A 156 3.32 -22.23 -3.24
CA THR A 156 1.94 -21.93 -2.81
C THR A 156 1.08 -21.47 -3.99
N LYS A 157 -0.23 -21.34 -3.77
CA LYS A 157 -1.16 -20.70 -4.72
C LYS A 157 -1.31 -19.19 -4.52
N LEU A 158 -0.58 -18.59 -3.58
CA LEU A 158 -0.68 -17.17 -3.30
C LEU A 158 0.00 -16.35 -4.39
N LEU A 159 -0.61 -15.23 -4.75
CA LEU A 159 -0.03 -14.23 -5.63
C LEU A 159 0.79 -13.23 -4.81
N PRO A 160 2.09 -13.08 -5.05
CA PRO A 160 2.86 -12.03 -4.39
C PRO A 160 2.37 -10.64 -4.75
N HIS A 161 2.53 -9.71 -3.81
CA HIS A 161 2.27 -8.29 -3.96
C HIS A 161 3.34 -7.59 -3.14
N ALA A 162 4.17 -6.73 -3.73
CA ALA A 162 5.25 -6.10 -2.97
C ALA A 162 5.12 -4.58 -2.86
N ASN A 163 5.44 -4.08 -1.65
CA ASN A 163 5.54 -2.66 -1.34
C ASN A 163 6.97 -2.28 -0.91
N PRO A 164 7.97 -2.27 -1.83
CA PRO A 164 9.38 -2.06 -1.47
C PRO A 164 9.85 -0.60 -1.43
N GLY A 165 8.93 0.37 -1.44
CA GLY A 165 9.26 1.78 -1.58
C GLY A 165 9.54 2.15 -3.04
N THR A 166 10.47 3.09 -3.27
CA THR A 166 10.74 3.61 -4.61
C THR A 166 11.62 2.68 -5.45
N MET A 167 11.15 2.40 -6.67
CA MET A 167 11.84 1.55 -7.64
C MET A 167 12.05 2.29 -8.97
N THR A 168 13.17 1.99 -9.62
CA THR A 168 13.39 2.32 -11.02
C THR A 168 12.59 1.38 -11.92
N HIS A 169 12.37 1.78 -13.17
CA HIS A 169 11.72 0.92 -14.16
C HIS A 169 12.46 -0.42 -14.36
N ARG A 170 13.80 -0.44 -14.23
CA ARG A 170 14.59 -1.66 -14.37
C ARG A 170 14.31 -2.65 -13.23
N GLU A 171 14.23 -2.14 -12.00
CA GLU A 171 13.90 -2.94 -10.81
C GLU A 171 12.45 -3.43 -10.83
N LEU A 172 11.50 -2.63 -11.33
CA LEU A 172 10.13 -3.09 -11.55
C LEU A 172 10.09 -4.29 -12.50
N ASN A 173 10.90 -4.26 -13.57
CA ASN A 173 10.93 -5.35 -14.53
C ASN A 173 11.46 -6.66 -13.95
N THR A 174 12.30 -6.65 -12.90
CA THR A 174 12.81 -7.90 -12.30
C THR A 174 11.74 -8.65 -11.51
N LEU A 175 10.74 -7.94 -10.99
CA LEU A 175 9.65 -8.54 -10.22
C LEU A 175 8.48 -9.01 -11.09
N LYS A 176 8.45 -8.64 -12.38
CA LYS A 176 7.28 -8.80 -13.26
C LYS A 176 6.78 -10.25 -13.37
N ASP A 177 7.67 -11.22 -13.34
CA ASP A 177 7.33 -12.63 -13.59
C ASP A 177 6.76 -13.33 -12.34
N SER A 178 7.04 -12.81 -11.15
CA SER A 178 6.64 -13.39 -9.86
C SER A 178 5.73 -12.48 -9.04
N ASN A 179 5.55 -11.23 -9.45
CA ASN A 179 4.82 -10.20 -8.71
C ASN A 179 3.83 -9.47 -9.62
N PRO A 180 2.55 -9.88 -9.61
CA PRO A 180 1.52 -9.30 -10.47
C PRO A 180 1.06 -7.88 -10.08
N SER A 181 1.49 -7.32 -8.95
CA SER A 181 1.09 -5.97 -8.49
C SER A 181 1.80 -4.83 -9.21
#